data_AF-A0A9D8X7T0-F1
#
_entry.id   AF-A0A9D8X7T0-F1
#
_cell.length_a   1.000
_cell.length_b   1.000
_cell.length_c   1.000
_cell.angle_alpha   90.00
_cell.angle_beta   90.00
_cell.angle_gamma   90.00
#
_symmetry.space_group_name_H-M   'P 1'
#
loop_
_entity.id
_entity.type
_entity.pdbx_description
1 polymer ?
#
loop_
_entity_poly.entity_id
_entity_poly.type
_entity_poly.pdbx_seq_one_letter_code
_entity_poly.pdbx_strand_id
1 'polypeptide(L)'
;MSYISKAKDRTFDYYAEKNAAAVLRSYGSISAQKEDVRLFELMLSRLFSVKKRIANVSGGGEEVFWKYGVSGDFPIVLVRTDETNIRKCKAFIKAFILLKNADIPCEMVFCFSEGGSYERRIWNGLRSYFREFSKEDLFDRRGGAFLANIVDVSDFNAFRAVADFYIDLSKNNGIRPRKLHYPKPLPKSVEPKKIFYRKKMGLGGFIDGGYGIDDKSSFHYRPVWSHVLANPSFGTVVTESDAGFAFARNSSLNKITPWSGDPVCGCGGERLTFTEDGQIFDLLSNSSVSFFNGWAEYRSTACGADFTVKIFVPESISAKIIVVSVVNGGAEKTVDYSVDIIMNSSEKRGGVIREITPKTVYFTNPYNSIFPEGCSFLSGEKTGEGRASFSVGAGEKKTSFFVLGYEKNKACAESLAASLDIYTVYGELEKIEQTRPCIKIRTPNESLDLFYNTFLLSQIVNSRIYARSGFYQCGGAFGFRDQLQDCICISSVFPRLLKRQIIRSASRQFIEGDVFHWWHDLPSGPKGARTRFS
;
A
#
# COMPACT_ATOMS: atom_id res chain seq x y z
N MET A 1 -20.47 -30.87 -3.37
CA MET A 1 -19.17 -31.38 -3.86
C MET A 1 -18.88 -31.07 -5.34
N SER A 2 -19.50 -30.06 -5.99
CA SER A 2 -19.15 -29.69 -7.39
C SER A 2 -19.12 -28.18 -7.68
N TYR A 3 -19.03 -27.32 -6.66
CA TYR A 3 -19.00 -25.86 -6.86
C TYR A 3 -17.66 -25.19 -6.53
N ILE A 4 -16.61 -25.96 -6.20
CA ILE A 4 -15.25 -25.45 -5.92
C ILE A 4 -14.29 -25.93 -7.02
N SER A 5 -14.64 -25.72 -8.29
CA SER A 5 -13.73 -26.04 -9.38
C SER A 5 -13.94 -25.04 -10.51
N LYS A 6 -12.86 -24.32 -10.83
CA LYS A 6 -12.67 -23.33 -11.91
C LYS A 6 -12.68 -21.86 -11.47
N ALA A 7 -11.65 -21.46 -10.73
CA ALA A 7 -10.88 -20.23 -10.93
C ALA A 7 -9.64 -20.34 -10.03
N LYS A 8 -8.44 -20.40 -10.61
CA LYS A 8 -7.17 -20.51 -9.87
C LYS A 8 -6.65 -19.10 -9.61
N ASP A 9 -6.48 -18.73 -8.34
CA ASP A 9 -6.09 -17.39 -7.92
C ASP A 9 -5.30 -17.52 -6.61
N ARG A 10 -3.98 -17.30 -6.60
CA ARG A 10 -3.12 -17.55 -5.41
C ARG A 10 -3.44 -16.73 -4.16
N THR A 11 -4.18 -15.62 -4.23
CA THR A 11 -4.57 -14.83 -3.03
C THR A 11 -5.90 -15.32 -2.46
N PHE A 12 -6.84 -15.67 -3.34
CA PHE A 12 -7.99 -16.50 -2.99
C PHE A 12 -7.54 -17.88 -2.51
N ASP A 13 -6.51 -18.50 -3.07
CA ASP A 13 -5.99 -19.78 -2.59
C ASP A 13 -5.23 -19.56 -1.27
N TYR A 14 -4.52 -18.45 -1.07
CA TYR A 14 -3.86 -18.19 0.21
C TYR A 14 -4.84 -17.97 1.38
N TYR A 15 -5.92 -17.20 1.19
CA TYR A 15 -6.92 -16.99 2.25
C TYR A 15 -8.05 -18.04 2.23
N ALA A 16 -8.48 -18.48 1.06
CA ALA A 16 -9.54 -19.47 0.88
C ALA A 16 -9.06 -20.91 0.72
N GLU A 17 -7.83 -21.30 0.32
CA GLU A 17 -7.36 -22.70 0.54
C GLU A 17 -6.96 -22.92 2.00
N LYS A 18 -6.28 -21.95 2.64
CA LYS A 18 -5.89 -22.05 4.05
C LYS A 18 -7.11 -22.14 4.98
N ASN A 19 -8.20 -21.43 4.63
CA ASN A 19 -9.44 -21.41 5.40
C ASN A 19 -10.66 -22.03 4.69
N ALA A 20 -10.55 -22.66 3.50
CA ALA A 20 -11.68 -23.35 2.86
C ALA A 20 -12.24 -24.40 3.81
N ALA A 21 -11.34 -25.16 4.45
CA ALA A 21 -11.73 -26.14 5.46
C ALA A 21 -12.37 -25.46 6.69
N ALA A 22 -11.94 -24.26 7.10
CA ALA A 22 -12.52 -23.52 8.22
C ALA A 22 -13.90 -22.94 7.87
N VAL A 23 -14.05 -22.32 6.70
CA VAL A 23 -15.32 -21.83 6.14
C VAL A 23 -16.27 -23.00 5.95
N LEU A 24 -15.84 -24.13 5.35
CA LEU A 24 -16.58 -25.39 5.20
C LEU A 24 -17.01 -26.00 6.55
N ARG A 25 -16.13 -26.04 7.56
CA ARG A 25 -16.45 -26.46 8.93
C ARG A 25 -17.47 -25.53 9.61
N SER A 26 -17.43 -24.24 9.29
CA SER A 26 -18.32 -23.23 9.86
C SER A 26 -19.75 -23.31 9.34
N TYR A 27 -19.99 -23.87 8.14
CA TYR A 27 -21.34 -24.05 7.62
C TYR A 27 -22.21 -24.90 8.56
N GLY A 28 -21.62 -25.94 9.14
CA GLY A 28 -22.29 -26.82 10.10
C GLY A 28 -22.53 -26.16 11.45
N SER A 29 -21.64 -25.27 11.91
CA SER A 29 -21.71 -24.68 13.26
C SER A 29 -22.68 -23.50 13.38
N ILE A 30 -23.02 -22.81 12.29
CA ILE A 30 -23.93 -21.65 12.31
C ILE A 30 -25.25 -21.87 11.53
N SER A 31 -25.50 -23.10 11.07
CA SER A 31 -26.66 -23.44 10.23
C SER A 31 -26.82 -22.46 9.06
N ALA A 32 -25.74 -22.22 8.32
CA ALA A 32 -25.72 -21.27 7.21
C ALA A 32 -26.57 -21.77 6.02
N GLN A 33 -27.49 -20.93 5.54
CA GLN A 33 -28.30 -21.20 4.35
C GLN A 33 -27.64 -20.63 3.09
N LYS A 34 -28.14 -21.02 1.90
CA LYS A 34 -27.59 -20.58 0.60
C LYS A 34 -27.60 -19.05 0.45
N GLU A 35 -28.58 -18.40 1.05
CA GLU A 35 -28.75 -16.95 1.10
C GLU A 35 -27.66 -16.28 1.95
N ASP A 36 -27.24 -16.91 3.05
CA ASP A 36 -26.17 -16.42 3.93
C ASP A 36 -24.82 -16.41 3.19
N VAL A 37 -24.57 -17.43 2.35
CA VAL A 37 -23.35 -17.53 1.52
C VAL A 37 -23.30 -16.43 0.48
N ARG A 38 -24.42 -16.18 -0.21
CA ARG A 38 -24.51 -15.09 -1.19
C ARG A 38 -24.26 -13.74 -0.53
N LEU A 39 -24.71 -13.57 0.71
CA LEU A 39 -24.47 -12.34 1.45
C LEU A 39 -23.01 -12.21 1.88
N PHE A 40 -22.38 -13.30 2.33
CA PHE A 40 -20.93 -13.38 2.56
C PHE A 40 -20.13 -13.00 1.31
N GLU A 41 -20.42 -13.62 0.16
CA GLU A 41 -19.76 -13.34 -1.11
C GLU A 41 -19.96 -11.87 -1.53
N LEU A 42 -21.17 -11.35 -1.35
CA LEU A 42 -21.48 -9.95 -1.64
C LEU A 42 -20.68 -9.00 -0.75
N MET A 43 -20.68 -9.23 0.57
CA MET A 43 -19.90 -8.43 1.52
C MET A 43 -18.41 -8.48 1.18
N LEU A 44 -17.86 -9.68 0.98
CA LEU A 44 -16.47 -9.90 0.59
C LEU A 44 -16.10 -9.12 -0.67
N SER A 45 -16.91 -9.23 -1.74
CA SER A 45 -16.65 -8.53 -3.00
C SER A 45 -16.59 -7.01 -2.86
N ARG A 46 -17.34 -6.45 -1.88
CA ARG A 46 -17.42 -5.00 -1.64
C ARG A 46 -16.30 -4.48 -0.76
N LEU A 47 -15.83 -5.29 0.20
CA LEU A 47 -14.68 -4.96 1.04
C LEU A 47 -13.39 -4.81 0.23
N PHE A 48 -13.29 -5.50 -0.92
CA PHE A 48 -12.13 -5.44 -1.81
C PHE A 48 -12.38 -4.69 -3.14
N SER A 49 -13.55 -4.07 -3.32
CA SER A 49 -13.81 -3.24 -4.51
C SER A 49 -13.38 -1.79 -4.27
N VAL A 50 -12.59 -1.23 -5.19
CA VAL A 50 -12.28 0.22 -5.22
C VAL A 50 -13.60 0.99 -5.41
N LYS A 51 -14.04 1.76 -4.40
CA LYS A 51 -15.27 2.57 -4.48
C LYS A 51 -15.00 4.02 -4.91
N LYS A 52 -15.87 4.56 -5.78
CA LYS A 52 -16.18 5.99 -5.92
C LYS A 52 -16.92 6.46 -4.65
N ARG A 53 -16.34 7.39 -3.88
CA ARG A 53 -17.02 8.06 -2.76
C ARG A 53 -17.62 9.38 -3.20
N ILE A 54 -18.81 9.68 -2.67
CA ILE A 54 -19.56 10.91 -2.94
C ILE A 54 -18.85 12.06 -2.23
N ALA A 55 -18.50 13.10 -2.99
CA ALA A 55 -17.96 14.35 -2.49
C ALA A 55 -18.98 15.00 -1.53
N ASN A 56 -18.46 15.62 -0.46
CA ASN A 56 -19.19 16.38 0.56
C ASN A 56 -19.76 15.54 1.71
N VAL A 57 -18.90 15.19 2.66
CA VAL A 57 -19.33 15.12 4.07
C VAL A 57 -18.44 16.08 4.86
N SER A 58 -19.00 17.23 5.17
CA SER A 58 -18.48 18.17 6.16
C SER A 58 -18.85 17.66 7.55
N GLY A 59 -17.86 17.29 8.36
CA GLY A 59 -18.07 17.03 9.80
C GLY A 59 -17.27 15.85 10.35
N GLY A 60 -16.37 16.14 11.30
CA GLY A 60 -15.76 15.20 12.25
C GLY A 60 -14.72 14.23 11.68
N GLY A 61 -13.48 14.32 12.16
CA GLY A 61 -12.41 13.35 11.84
C GLY A 61 -12.65 11.96 12.45
N GLU A 62 -11.58 11.16 12.60
CA GLU A 62 -11.65 9.78 13.15
C GLU A 62 -12.30 9.69 14.55
N GLU A 63 -12.34 10.79 15.28
CA GLU A 63 -12.95 10.93 16.61
C GLU A 63 -14.45 10.54 16.63
N VAL A 64 -15.17 10.72 15.51
CA VAL A 64 -16.58 10.31 15.40
C VAL A 64 -16.74 8.80 15.57
N PHE A 65 -15.81 8.00 15.06
CA PHE A 65 -15.89 6.53 15.17
C PHE A 65 -15.60 6.06 16.59
N TRP A 66 -14.63 6.71 17.25
CA TRP A 66 -14.21 6.38 18.61
C TRP A 66 -15.32 6.65 19.65
N LYS A 67 -16.17 7.65 19.41
CA LYS A 67 -17.40 7.88 20.21
C LYS A 67 -18.28 6.63 20.31
N TYR A 68 -18.24 5.76 19.31
CA TYR A 68 -19.02 4.52 19.24
C TYR A 68 -18.16 3.26 19.43
N GLY A 69 -16.93 3.40 19.90
CA GLY A 69 -15.99 2.29 20.13
C GLY A 69 -15.40 1.68 18.85
N VAL A 70 -15.74 2.19 17.68
CA VAL A 70 -15.28 1.67 16.38
C VAL A 70 -13.89 2.21 16.10
N SER A 71 -12.91 1.34 15.82
CA SER A 71 -11.54 1.78 15.56
C SER A 71 -11.43 2.54 14.23
N GLY A 72 -12.20 2.09 13.23
CA GLY A 72 -12.09 2.54 11.85
C GLY A 72 -10.81 2.06 11.16
N ASP A 73 -10.05 1.14 11.76
CA ASP A 73 -8.80 0.61 11.20
C ASP A 73 -9.01 -0.45 10.13
N PHE A 74 -10.16 -1.10 10.16
CA PHE A 74 -10.53 -2.14 9.21
C PHE A 74 -11.68 -1.69 8.32
N PRO A 75 -11.84 -2.33 7.14
CA PRO A 75 -13.00 -2.11 6.29
C PRO A 75 -14.31 -2.23 7.08
N ILE A 76 -15.19 -1.24 6.93
CA ILE A 76 -16.43 -1.13 7.72
C ILE A 76 -17.62 -1.70 6.94
N VAL A 77 -18.29 -2.68 7.55
CA VAL A 77 -19.60 -3.19 7.15
C VAL A 77 -20.67 -2.51 7.98
N LEU A 78 -21.31 -1.49 7.42
CA LEU A 78 -22.37 -0.72 8.06
C LEU A 78 -23.75 -1.29 7.71
N VAL A 79 -24.48 -1.76 8.73
CA VAL A 79 -25.85 -2.28 8.59
C VAL A 79 -26.78 -1.39 9.41
N ARG A 80 -27.60 -0.58 8.73
CA ARG A 80 -28.63 0.21 9.40
C ARG A 80 -29.90 -0.62 9.60
N THR A 81 -30.45 -0.59 10.80
CA THR A 81 -31.65 -1.36 11.17
C THR A 81 -32.61 -0.56 12.08
N ASP A 82 -33.78 -1.11 12.30
CA ASP A 82 -34.84 -0.61 13.18
C ASP A 82 -35.54 -1.79 13.89
N GLU A 83 -36.51 -1.51 14.77
CA GLU A 83 -37.23 -2.55 15.52
C GLU A 83 -37.94 -3.57 14.62
N THR A 84 -38.45 -3.14 13.46
CA THR A 84 -39.21 -4.00 12.55
C THR A 84 -38.30 -4.91 11.71
N ASN A 85 -37.06 -4.47 11.47
CA ASN A 85 -36.11 -5.14 10.58
C ASN A 85 -34.97 -5.86 11.31
N ILE A 86 -34.91 -5.77 12.64
CA ILE A 86 -33.86 -6.39 13.46
C ILE A 86 -33.61 -7.88 13.14
N ARG A 87 -34.67 -8.65 12.84
CA ARG A 87 -34.56 -10.08 12.50
C ARG A 87 -33.68 -10.34 11.27
N LYS A 88 -33.66 -9.42 10.30
CA LYS A 88 -32.84 -9.53 9.08
C LYS A 88 -31.34 -9.44 9.39
N CYS A 89 -30.95 -8.85 10.52
CA CYS A 89 -29.55 -8.76 10.93
C CYS A 89 -28.91 -10.13 11.16
N LYS A 90 -29.69 -11.19 11.47
CA LYS A 90 -29.14 -12.55 11.64
C LYS A 90 -28.31 -13.03 10.44
N ALA A 91 -28.78 -12.76 9.22
CA ALA A 91 -28.07 -13.14 8.00
C ALA A 91 -26.72 -12.40 7.88
N PHE A 92 -26.68 -11.12 8.24
CA PHE A 92 -25.46 -10.32 8.26
C PHE A 92 -24.48 -10.80 9.34
N ILE A 93 -24.98 -11.15 10.52
CA ILE A 93 -24.16 -11.72 11.60
C ILE A 93 -23.53 -13.04 11.13
N LYS A 94 -24.30 -13.93 10.51
CA LYS A 94 -23.77 -15.19 9.94
C LYS A 94 -22.71 -14.93 8.87
N ALA A 95 -22.98 -14.02 7.92
CA ALA A 95 -22.02 -13.65 6.89
C ALA A 95 -20.74 -13.03 7.48
N PHE A 96 -20.85 -12.23 8.54
CA PHE A 96 -19.71 -11.68 9.25
C PHE A 96 -18.90 -12.76 9.98
N ILE A 97 -19.56 -13.74 10.60
CA ILE A 97 -18.88 -14.89 11.21
C ILE A 97 -18.08 -15.67 10.15
N LEU A 98 -18.65 -15.86 8.95
CA LEU A 98 -17.92 -16.47 7.84
C LEU A 98 -16.70 -15.65 7.41
N LEU A 99 -16.80 -14.32 7.36
CA LEU A 99 -15.64 -13.45 7.13
C LEU A 99 -14.58 -13.61 8.22
N LYS A 100 -14.98 -13.70 9.50
CA LYS A 100 -14.05 -13.89 10.62
C LYS A 100 -13.35 -15.24 10.59
N ASN A 101 -14.08 -16.29 10.25
CA ASN A 101 -13.51 -17.64 10.14
C ASN A 101 -12.63 -17.79 8.88
N ALA A 102 -12.74 -16.86 7.93
CA ALA A 102 -11.84 -16.74 6.78
C ALA A 102 -10.65 -15.79 7.06
N ASP A 103 -10.47 -15.33 8.30
CA ASP A 103 -9.46 -14.34 8.72
C ASP A 103 -9.52 -13.01 7.94
N ILE A 104 -10.70 -12.63 7.45
CA ILE A 104 -10.88 -11.37 6.74
C ILE A 104 -10.96 -10.21 7.75
N PRO A 105 -10.01 -9.26 7.71
CA PRO A 105 -10.03 -8.10 8.59
C PRO A 105 -11.16 -7.15 8.17
N CYS A 106 -12.12 -6.94 9.07
CA CYS A 106 -13.26 -6.04 8.87
C CYS A 106 -13.94 -5.74 10.22
N GLU A 107 -14.64 -4.62 10.32
CA GLU A 107 -15.50 -4.30 11.47
C GLU A 107 -16.95 -4.26 11.01
N MET A 108 -17.85 -4.85 11.79
CA MET A 108 -19.29 -4.79 11.52
C MET A 108 -19.94 -3.79 12.46
N VAL A 109 -20.63 -2.80 11.91
CA VAL A 109 -21.32 -1.78 12.69
C VAL A 109 -22.81 -1.89 12.42
N PHE A 110 -23.56 -2.27 13.45
CA PHE A 110 -25.01 -2.18 13.42
C PHE A 110 -25.41 -0.79 13.91
N CYS A 111 -25.94 0.01 12.99
CA CYS A 111 -26.40 1.36 13.27
C CYS A 111 -27.92 1.36 13.44
N PHE A 112 -28.39 1.97 14.52
CA PHE A 112 -29.81 2.15 14.80
C PHE A 112 -30.01 3.44 15.59
N SER A 113 -31.26 3.88 15.71
CA SER A 113 -31.64 5.00 16.58
C SER A 113 -32.67 4.46 17.57
N GLU A 114 -32.28 4.33 18.83
CA GLU A 114 -33.16 3.95 19.94
C GLU A 114 -33.11 5.00 21.05
N GLY A 115 -34.25 5.30 21.68
CA GLY A 115 -34.33 6.28 22.77
C GLY A 115 -34.19 5.63 24.15
N GLY A 116 -33.67 6.38 25.14
CA GLY A 116 -33.73 6.06 26.57
C GLY A 116 -32.92 4.84 27.07
N SER A 117 -32.43 4.89 28.31
CA SER A 117 -31.62 3.81 28.91
C SER A 117 -32.43 2.57 29.35
N TYR A 118 -33.76 2.68 29.46
CA TYR A 118 -34.60 1.65 30.08
C TYR A 118 -35.20 0.61 29.11
N GLU A 119 -35.31 0.89 27.81
CA GLU A 119 -35.84 -0.05 26.81
C GLU A 119 -34.89 -0.24 25.62
N ARG A 120 -33.71 -0.81 25.87
CA ARG A 120 -32.71 -1.15 24.84
C ARG A 120 -33.13 -2.34 23.97
N ARG A 121 -34.27 -2.27 23.28
CA ARG A 121 -34.88 -3.40 22.55
C ARG A 121 -34.02 -3.83 21.35
N ILE A 122 -33.51 -2.89 20.55
CA ILE A 122 -32.70 -3.23 19.38
C ILE A 122 -31.34 -3.75 19.84
N TRP A 123 -30.71 -3.06 20.78
CA TRP A 123 -29.43 -3.47 21.32
C TRP A 123 -29.49 -4.87 21.97
N ASN A 124 -30.48 -5.13 22.83
CA ASN A 124 -30.65 -6.45 23.46
C ASN A 124 -30.97 -7.54 22.43
N GLY A 125 -31.78 -7.21 21.42
CA GLY A 125 -32.10 -8.15 20.34
C GLY A 125 -30.88 -8.55 19.52
N LEU A 126 -30.06 -7.58 19.09
CA LEU A 126 -28.81 -7.85 18.37
C LEU A 126 -27.83 -8.64 19.22
N ARG A 127 -27.65 -8.28 20.50
CA ARG A 127 -26.80 -9.03 21.44
C ARG A 127 -27.28 -10.47 21.61
N SER A 128 -28.59 -10.68 21.69
CA SER A 128 -29.17 -12.02 21.78
C SER A 128 -28.86 -12.90 20.56
N TYR A 129 -28.77 -12.32 19.36
CA TYR A 129 -28.41 -13.06 18.14
C TYR A 129 -26.93 -13.44 18.10
N PHE A 130 -26.03 -12.58 18.55
CA PHE A 130 -24.62 -12.97 18.70
C PHE A 130 -24.45 -14.09 19.74
N ARG A 131 -25.23 -14.06 20.83
CA ARG A 131 -25.29 -15.15 21.81
C ARG A 131 -25.84 -16.45 21.23
N GLU A 132 -26.89 -16.39 20.42
CA GLU A 132 -27.44 -17.54 19.70
C GLU A 132 -26.38 -18.23 18.83
N PHE A 133 -25.48 -17.46 18.20
CA PHE A 133 -24.36 -18.01 17.42
C PHE A 133 -23.10 -18.30 18.23
N SER A 134 -23.12 -18.15 19.56
CA SER A 134 -21.96 -18.30 20.45
C SER A 134 -20.77 -17.43 20.04
N LYS A 135 -21.03 -16.17 19.66
CA LYS A 135 -20.05 -15.20 19.14
C LYS A 135 -20.06 -13.86 19.88
N GLU A 136 -20.42 -13.87 21.16
CA GLU A 136 -20.38 -12.66 22.01
C GLU A 136 -18.95 -12.12 22.17
N ASP A 137 -17.94 -12.98 21.97
CA ASP A 137 -16.51 -12.61 21.95
C ASP A 137 -16.13 -11.67 20.81
N LEU A 138 -17.01 -11.46 19.83
CA LEU A 138 -16.83 -10.52 18.73
C LEU A 138 -17.25 -9.09 19.08
N PHE A 139 -17.95 -8.84 20.19
CA PHE A 139 -18.38 -7.49 20.56
C PHE A 139 -17.24 -6.59 21.02
N ASP A 140 -17.36 -5.30 20.70
CA ASP A 140 -16.60 -4.18 21.28
C ASP A 140 -15.07 -4.39 21.32
N ARG A 141 -14.57 -5.18 20.36
CA ARG A 141 -13.15 -5.42 20.13
C ARG A 141 -12.77 -4.93 18.76
N ARG A 142 -11.50 -4.57 18.61
CA ARG A 142 -10.90 -4.22 17.33
C ARG A 142 -11.12 -5.36 16.32
N GLY A 143 -11.63 -5.03 15.13
CA GLY A 143 -11.99 -6.02 14.11
C GLY A 143 -13.23 -6.86 14.45
N GLY A 144 -14.04 -6.42 15.40
CA GLY A 144 -15.25 -7.08 15.88
C GLY A 144 -16.55 -6.45 15.35
N ALA A 145 -17.63 -6.69 16.08
CA ALA A 145 -18.94 -6.10 15.85
C ALA A 145 -19.25 -5.03 16.89
N PHE A 146 -19.86 -3.93 16.45
CA PHE A 146 -20.22 -2.79 17.27
C PHE A 146 -21.70 -2.46 17.12
N LEU A 147 -22.35 -2.15 18.24
CA LEU A 147 -23.75 -1.74 18.29
C LEU A 147 -23.81 -0.23 18.52
N ALA A 148 -24.01 0.53 17.45
CA ALA A 148 -23.94 1.98 17.47
C ALA A 148 -25.36 2.60 17.46
N ASN A 149 -25.74 3.19 18.59
CA ASN A 149 -26.95 4.02 18.68
C ASN A 149 -26.66 5.43 18.14
N ILE A 150 -26.80 5.63 16.84
CA ILE A 150 -26.47 6.87 16.15
C ILE A 150 -27.73 7.69 15.92
N VAL A 151 -27.97 8.64 16.83
CA VAL A 151 -29.08 9.61 16.76
C VAL A 151 -28.70 10.83 15.91
N ASP A 152 -27.42 11.22 15.93
CA ASP A 152 -26.93 12.38 15.18
C ASP A 152 -26.77 12.04 13.69
N VAL A 153 -27.42 12.84 12.84
CA VAL A 153 -27.39 12.68 11.38
C VAL A 153 -25.99 12.92 10.80
N SER A 154 -25.21 13.82 11.41
CA SER A 154 -23.83 14.09 11.02
C SER A 154 -22.95 12.86 11.25
N ASP A 155 -23.04 12.24 12.43
CA ASP A 155 -22.30 11.02 12.76
C ASP A 155 -22.68 9.87 11.81
N PHE A 156 -23.98 9.72 11.53
CA PHE A 156 -24.45 8.71 10.58
C PHE A 156 -23.86 8.93 9.17
N ASN A 157 -23.82 10.18 8.70
CA ASN A 157 -23.26 10.50 7.41
C ASN A 157 -21.75 10.24 7.36
N ALA A 158 -21.02 10.48 8.45
CA ALA A 158 -19.60 10.13 8.57
C ALA A 158 -19.39 8.61 8.42
N PHE A 159 -20.13 7.79 9.18
CA PHE A 159 -20.10 6.32 9.03
C PHE A 159 -20.43 5.87 7.61
N ARG A 160 -21.48 6.44 7.02
CA ARG A 160 -21.91 6.10 5.66
C ARG A 160 -20.86 6.48 4.60
N ALA A 161 -20.17 7.59 4.79
CA ALA A 161 -19.11 8.04 3.87
C ALA A 161 -17.90 7.11 3.89
N VAL A 162 -17.60 6.48 5.04
CA VAL A 162 -16.44 5.61 5.19
C VAL A 162 -16.72 4.12 5.01
N ALA A 163 -17.98 3.70 4.98
CA ALA A 163 -18.33 2.29 4.91
C ALA A 163 -18.01 1.61 3.55
N ASP A 164 -17.25 0.51 3.61
CA ASP A 164 -16.91 -0.35 2.49
C ASP A 164 -18.08 -1.24 2.06
N PHE A 165 -18.97 -1.55 2.99
CA PHE A 165 -20.30 -2.10 2.72
C PHE A 165 -21.33 -1.31 3.50
N TYR A 166 -22.43 -0.89 2.85
CA TYR A 166 -23.53 -0.21 3.52
C TYR A 166 -24.86 -0.76 3.02
N ILE A 167 -25.74 -1.07 3.96
CA ILE A 167 -27.14 -1.38 3.68
C ILE A 167 -28.06 -0.73 4.72
N ASP A 168 -29.24 -0.32 4.26
CA ASP A 168 -30.33 0.17 5.09
C ASP A 168 -31.49 -0.80 5.04
N LEU A 169 -31.68 -1.57 6.12
CA LEU A 169 -32.70 -2.62 6.18
C LEU A 169 -34.12 -2.07 6.28
N SER A 170 -34.27 -0.80 6.70
CA SER A 170 -35.55 -0.08 6.74
C SER A 170 -36.05 0.29 5.35
N LYS A 171 -35.15 0.43 4.37
CA LYS A 171 -35.50 0.77 3.00
C LYS A 171 -35.74 -0.51 2.23
N ASN A 172 -36.91 -0.62 1.60
CA ASN A 172 -37.29 -1.79 0.78
C ASN A 172 -36.55 -1.86 -0.58
N ASN A 173 -35.30 -1.37 -0.60
CA ASN A 173 -34.38 -1.61 -1.67
C ASN A 173 -33.79 -3.00 -1.40
N GLY A 174 -34.48 -4.05 -1.85
CA GLY A 174 -33.99 -5.41 -1.72
C GLY A 174 -32.49 -5.49 -2.06
N ILE A 175 -31.76 -6.41 -1.44
CA ILE A 175 -30.37 -6.69 -1.79
C ILE A 175 -30.39 -7.09 -3.27
N ARG A 176 -30.20 -6.13 -4.18
CA ARG A 176 -30.03 -6.43 -5.60
C ARG A 176 -28.58 -6.85 -5.71
N PRO A 177 -28.27 -8.15 -5.84
CA PRO A 177 -26.94 -8.55 -6.24
C PRO A 177 -26.70 -7.89 -7.60
N ARG A 178 -25.94 -6.79 -7.63
CA ARG A 178 -25.22 -6.44 -8.86
C ARG A 178 -24.38 -7.67 -9.19
N LYS A 179 -24.39 -8.09 -10.47
CA LYS A 179 -23.54 -9.19 -10.98
C LYS A 179 -22.19 -9.14 -10.24
N LEU A 180 -21.90 -10.21 -9.50
CA LEU A 180 -20.60 -10.45 -8.89
C LEU A 180 -19.56 -10.17 -9.97
N HIS A 181 -18.83 -9.07 -9.83
CA HIS A 181 -17.55 -8.97 -10.49
C HIS A 181 -16.66 -9.82 -9.60
N TYR A 182 -16.45 -11.06 -10.01
CA TYR A 182 -15.37 -11.87 -9.46
C TYR A 182 -14.11 -11.01 -9.46
N PRO A 183 -13.24 -11.11 -8.43
CA PRO A 183 -11.93 -10.48 -8.50
C PRO A 183 -11.32 -10.83 -9.87
N LYS A 184 -10.74 -9.83 -10.54
CA LYS A 184 -10.07 -10.04 -11.82
C LYS A 184 -9.13 -11.24 -11.65
N PRO A 185 -9.06 -12.16 -12.64
CA PRO A 185 -8.19 -13.32 -12.53
C PRO A 185 -6.78 -12.89 -12.10
N LEU A 186 -6.19 -13.62 -11.15
CA LEU A 186 -4.84 -13.35 -10.68
C LEU A 186 -3.92 -13.12 -11.88
N PRO A 187 -3.08 -12.08 -11.82
CA PRO A 187 -2.04 -11.92 -12.81
C PRO A 187 -1.18 -13.18 -12.89
N LYS A 188 -0.92 -13.65 -14.09
CA LYS A 188 0.06 -14.68 -14.36
C LYS A 188 1.47 -14.13 -14.15
N SER A 189 2.40 -15.01 -13.79
CA SER A 189 3.81 -14.65 -13.67
C SER A 189 4.50 -14.56 -15.04
N VAL A 190 5.52 -13.72 -15.11
CA VAL A 190 6.46 -13.62 -16.23
C VAL A 190 7.66 -14.55 -16.01
N GLU A 191 8.50 -14.73 -17.02
CA GLU A 191 9.75 -15.48 -16.89
C GLU A 191 10.95 -14.54 -16.65
N PRO A 192 11.86 -14.85 -15.71
CA PRO A 192 13.03 -14.01 -15.44
C PRO A 192 14.08 -14.13 -16.54
N LYS A 193 14.75 -13.02 -16.88
CA LYS A 193 15.97 -13.06 -17.70
C LYS A 193 17.17 -13.45 -16.85
N LYS A 194 18.10 -14.24 -17.42
CA LYS A 194 19.35 -14.61 -16.73
C LYS A 194 20.24 -13.39 -16.50
N ILE A 195 20.87 -13.35 -15.33
CA ILE A 195 21.82 -12.31 -14.94
C ILE A 195 23.24 -12.84 -15.05
N PHE A 196 24.14 -12.00 -15.56
CA PHE A 196 25.58 -12.25 -15.53
C PHE A 196 26.17 -11.75 -14.22
N TYR A 197 26.70 -12.66 -13.42
CA TYR A 197 27.28 -12.36 -12.11
C TYR A 197 28.79 -12.15 -12.21
N ARG A 198 29.29 -11.11 -11.53
CA ARG A 198 30.71 -11.06 -11.15
C ARG A 198 31.00 -12.14 -10.12
N LYS A 199 30.10 -12.28 -9.14
CA LYS A 199 30.18 -13.31 -8.09
C LYS A 199 28.79 -13.72 -7.60
N LYS A 200 28.38 -14.95 -7.96
CA LYS A 200 27.10 -15.54 -7.51
C LYS A 200 27.20 -15.98 -6.05
N MET A 201 26.18 -15.68 -5.25
CA MET A 201 26.06 -16.03 -3.83
C MET A 201 24.61 -16.47 -3.52
N GLY A 202 24.39 -17.79 -3.52
CA GLY A 202 23.05 -18.36 -3.31
C GLY A 202 22.10 -18.01 -4.46
N LEU A 203 20.94 -17.44 -4.12
CA LEU A 203 19.84 -17.12 -5.05
C LEU A 203 20.09 -15.83 -5.87
N GLY A 204 21.19 -15.13 -5.62
CA GLY A 204 21.55 -13.87 -6.26
C GLY A 204 23.06 -13.68 -6.26
N GLY A 205 23.54 -12.46 -6.41
CA GLY A 205 24.98 -12.20 -6.37
C GLY A 205 25.37 -10.82 -6.84
N PHE A 206 26.65 -10.48 -6.66
CA PHE A 206 27.19 -9.22 -7.15
C PHE A 206 27.30 -9.22 -8.67
N ILE A 207 26.88 -8.12 -9.27
CA ILE A 207 27.00 -7.81 -10.69
C ILE A 207 27.86 -6.56 -10.86
N ASP A 208 28.08 -6.13 -12.09
CA ASP A 208 28.78 -4.87 -12.33
C ASP A 208 27.96 -3.69 -11.81
N GLY A 209 28.45 -3.03 -10.75
CA GLY A 209 27.80 -1.86 -10.15
C GLY A 209 26.59 -2.15 -9.26
N GLY A 210 26.25 -3.41 -8.97
CA GLY A 210 25.03 -3.75 -8.22
C GLY A 210 24.93 -5.17 -7.70
N TYR A 211 23.71 -5.59 -7.40
CA TYR A 211 23.36 -6.93 -6.90
C TYR A 211 22.15 -7.46 -7.67
N GLY A 212 22.33 -8.62 -8.29
CA GLY A 212 21.35 -9.26 -9.16
C GLY A 212 20.68 -10.45 -8.50
N ILE A 213 19.42 -10.71 -8.87
CA ILE A 213 18.61 -11.84 -8.43
C ILE A 213 17.79 -12.33 -9.62
N ASP A 214 18.12 -13.50 -10.14
CA ASP A 214 17.38 -14.21 -11.19
C ASP A 214 16.88 -15.59 -10.75
N ASP A 215 17.38 -16.12 -9.63
CA ASP A 215 16.94 -17.38 -9.05
C ASP A 215 15.80 -17.16 -8.06
N LYS A 216 14.60 -17.61 -8.46
CA LYS A 216 13.32 -17.41 -7.77
C LYS A 216 12.82 -18.66 -7.04
N SER A 217 13.63 -19.73 -6.99
CA SER A 217 13.17 -21.08 -6.59
C SER A 217 12.74 -21.23 -5.12
N SER A 218 13.13 -20.32 -4.23
CA SER A 218 12.98 -20.50 -2.77
C SER A 218 12.44 -19.27 -2.03
N PHE A 219 11.50 -18.56 -2.65
CA PHE A 219 10.99 -17.28 -2.14
C PHE A 219 10.15 -17.38 -0.86
N HIS A 220 9.51 -18.52 -0.61
CA HIS A 220 8.55 -18.68 0.49
C HIS A 220 9.18 -18.88 1.88
N TYR A 221 10.51 -19.01 2.01
CA TYR A 221 11.17 -19.39 3.27
C TYR A 221 12.31 -18.46 3.67
N ARG A 222 12.27 -17.20 3.24
CA ARG A 222 13.43 -16.30 3.36
C ARG A 222 13.02 -14.85 3.63
N PRO A 223 13.95 -14.04 4.17
CA PRO A 223 13.80 -12.60 4.17
C PRO A 223 13.72 -12.05 2.74
N VAL A 224 12.87 -11.02 2.57
CA VAL A 224 12.65 -10.30 1.32
C VAL A 224 13.87 -9.46 0.99
N TRP A 225 14.29 -9.50 -0.28
CA TRP A 225 15.32 -8.62 -0.79
C TRP A 225 14.73 -7.28 -1.21
N SER A 226 14.92 -6.29 -0.36
CA SER A 226 14.42 -4.95 -0.60
C SER A 226 15.51 -3.95 -0.94
N HIS A 227 15.10 -2.90 -1.65
CA HIS A 227 15.95 -1.78 -1.98
C HIS A 227 15.22 -0.46 -1.71
N VAL A 228 15.84 0.41 -0.93
CA VAL A 228 15.27 1.69 -0.52
C VAL A 228 15.78 2.78 -1.46
N LEU A 229 14.84 3.43 -2.14
CA LEU A 229 15.07 4.52 -3.07
C LEU A 229 14.43 5.77 -2.49
N ALA A 230 15.21 6.78 -2.13
CA ALA A 230 14.66 7.95 -1.48
C ALA A 230 15.52 9.20 -1.69
N ASN A 231 14.85 10.34 -1.64
CA ASN A 231 15.44 11.65 -1.52
C ASN A 231 14.81 12.36 -0.29
N PRO A 232 15.14 13.63 0.00
CA PRO A 232 14.57 14.33 1.15
C PRO A 232 13.03 14.48 1.17
N SER A 233 12.35 14.44 0.02
CA SER A 233 10.90 14.68 -0.10
C SER A 233 10.07 13.45 -0.41
N PHE A 234 10.62 12.43 -1.09
CA PHE A 234 9.91 11.25 -1.54
C PHE A 234 10.77 9.99 -1.39
N GLY A 235 10.12 8.84 -1.16
CA GLY A 235 10.81 7.56 -1.20
C GLY A 235 9.90 6.38 -1.49
N THR A 236 10.53 5.28 -1.85
CA THR A 236 9.88 3.99 -2.07
C THR A 236 10.80 2.86 -1.64
N VAL A 237 10.22 1.75 -1.20
CA VAL A 237 10.95 0.51 -0.91
C VAL A 237 10.49 -0.53 -1.89
N VAL A 238 11.29 -0.80 -2.91
CA VAL A 238 11.02 -1.85 -3.91
C VAL A 238 11.55 -3.19 -3.40
N THR A 239 11.03 -4.29 -3.93
CA THR A 239 11.52 -5.64 -3.58
C THR A 239 11.94 -6.40 -4.82
N GLU A 240 12.40 -7.63 -4.65
CA GLU A 240 12.77 -8.50 -5.76
C GLU A 240 11.60 -8.89 -6.68
N SER A 241 10.36 -8.64 -6.25
CA SER A 241 9.14 -9.05 -6.97
C SER A 241 7.99 -8.05 -6.89
N ASP A 242 8.17 -6.89 -6.25
CA ASP A 242 7.12 -5.89 -6.05
C ASP A 242 7.67 -4.47 -6.28
N ALA A 243 6.85 -3.59 -6.86
CA ALA A 243 7.10 -2.16 -6.93
C ALA A 243 7.06 -1.53 -5.53
N GLY A 244 6.53 -2.24 -4.53
CA GLY A 244 6.72 -1.98 -3.13
C GLY A 244 5.74 -0.97 -2.57
N PHE A 245 6.22 -0.14 -1.64
CA PHE A 245 5.44 0.96 -1.08
C PHE A 245 6.14 2.29 -1.28
N ALA A 246 5.37 3.36 -1.47
CA ALA A 246 5.84 4.72 -1.63
C ALA A 246 5.33 5.59 -0.49
N PHE A 247 6.11 6.61 -0.14
CA PHE A 247 5.81 7.57 0.92
C PHE A 247 6.40 8.93 0.56
N ALA A 248 5.85 9.98 1.15
CA ALA A 248 6.35 11.34 0.93
C ALA A 248 6.54 12.08 2.24
N ARG A 249 7.67 12.77 2.40
CA ARG A 249 8.15 13.50 3.60
C ARG A 249 8.40 12.63 4.82
N ASN A 250 7.49 11.71 5.15
CA ASN A 250 7.58 10.81 6.29
C ASN A 250 7.05 9.42 5.92
N SER A 251 7.89 8.40 6.05
CA SER A 251 7.53 7.01 5.72
C SER A 251 6.43 6.43 6.59
N SER A 252 6.34 6.81 7.85
CA SER A 252 5.29 6.32 8.75
C SER A 252 4.03 7.19 8.70
N LEU A 253 4.17 8.52 8.65
CA LEU A 253 3.06 9.44 8.82
C LEU A 253 2.35 9.86 7.53
N ASN A 254 2.97 9.64 6.37
CA ASN A 254 2.39 9.99 5.08
C ASN A 254 2.78 8.96 4.01
N LYS A 255 2.27 7.75 4.23
CA LYS A 255 2.35 6.68 3.24
C LYS A 255 1.49 7.06 2.03
N ILE A 256 2.04 6.95 0.83
CA ILE A 256 1.29 7.18 -0.40
C ILE A 256 0.55 5.90 -0.79
N THR A 257 1.25 4.77 -0.73
CA THR A 257 0.70 3.43 -0.95
C THR A 257 0.87 2.56 0.32
N PRO A 258 0.02 1.54 0.52
CA PRO A 258 0.07 0.66 1.70
C PRO A 258 1.43 0.00 1.92
N TRP A 259 1.77 -0.21 3.20
CA TRP A 259 2.93 -0.99 3.63
C TRP A 259 2.43 -2.14 4.50
N SER A 260 2.47 -3.39 4.01
CA SER A 260 2.06 -4.56 4.79
C SER A 260 3.23 -5.18 5.59
N GLY A 261 4.46 -4.99 5.12
CA GLY A 261 5.63 -5.73 5.61
C GLY A 261 5.55 -7.25 5.41
N ASP A 262 4.59 -7.75 4.61
CA ASP A 262 4.34 -9.19 4.44
C ASP A 262 5.37 -9.82 3.50
N PRO A 263 6.19 -10.79 3.98
CA PRO A 263 7.26 -11.38 3.17
C PRO A 263 6.77 -12.29 2.04
N VAL A 264 5.50 -12.69 2.05
CA VAL A 264 4.88 -13.57 1.05
C VAL A 264 4.08 -12.75 0.04
N CYS A 265 3.23 -11.85 0.53
CA CYS A 265 2.29 -11.10 -0.32
C CYS A 265 2.88 -9.81 -0.90
N GLY A 266 4.04 -9.36 -0.39
CA GLY A 266 4.56 -8.03 -0.70
C GLY A 266 3.70 -6.93 -0.09
N CYS A 267 3.92 -5.67 -0.53
CA CYS A 267 3.24 -4.50 0.02
C CYS A 267 1.82 -4.33 -0.52
N GLY A 268 1.53 -4.88 -1.71
CA GLY A 268 0.18 -5.02 -2.27
C GLY A 268 -0.50 -3.71 -2.71
N GLY A 269 0.19 -2.56 -2.58
CA GLY A 269 -0.33 -1.24 -2.90
C GLY A 269 -0.03 -0.76 -4.33
N GLU A 270 0.88 -1.43 -5.03
CA GLU A 270 1.37 -1.03 -6.34
C GLU A 270 1.47 -2.25 -7.25
N ARG A 271 1.02 -2.14 -8.50
CA ARG A 271 1.11 -3.25 -9.45
C ARG A 271 1.38 -2.78 -10.86
N LEU A 272 2.41 -3.37 -11.47
CA LEU A 272 2.73 -3.24 -12.88
C LEU A 272 2.27 -4.51 -13.59
N THR A 273 1.31 -4.36 -14.49
CA THR A 273 0.76 -5.47 -15.26
C THR A 273 0.76 -5.19 -16.73
N PHE A 274 0.73 -6.22 -17.56
CA PHE A 274 0.25 -6.09 -18.93
C PHE A 274 -0.93 -7.02 -19.19
N THR A 275 -1.77 -6.64 -20.15
CA THR A 275 -2.90 -7.45 -20.60
C THR A 275 -2.68 -7.91 -22.05
N GLU A 276 -2.91 -9.19 -22.30
CA GLU A 276 -2.98 -9.80 -23.64
C GLU A 276 -4.15 -10.81 -23.66
N ASP A 277 -5.01 -10.75 -24.67
CA ASP A 277 -6.18 -11.65 -24.82
C ASP A 277 -7.06 -11.80 -23.56
N GLY A 278 -7.23 -10.71 -22.81
CA GLY A 278 -8.01 -10.68 -21.56
C GLY A 278 -7.32 -11.33 -20.35
N GLN A 279 -6.10 -11.84 -20.52
CA GLN A 279 -5.24 -12.34 -19.44
C GLN A 279 -4.34 -11.22 -18.93
N ILE A 280 -4.18 -11.15 -17.62
CA ILE A 280 -3.33 -10.16 -16.96
C ILE A 280 -2.06 -10.87 -16.53
N PHE A 281 -0.91 -10.22 -16.67
CA PHE A 281 0.39 -10.70 -16.23
C PHE A 281 1.05 -9.65 -15.34
N ASP A 282 1.67 -10.06 -14.23
CA ASP A 282 2.41 -9.17 -13.35
C ASP A 282 3.88 -9.12 -13.77
N LEU A 283 4.32 -7.93 -14.17
CA LEU A 283 5.64 -7.69 -14.75
C LEU A 283 6.79 -7.90 -13.77
N LEU A 284 6.54 -7.79 -12.46
CA LEU A 284 7.58 -7.83 -11.44
C LEU A 284 7.63 -9.18 -10.71
N SER A 285 6.47 -9.81 -10.50
CA SER A 285 6.26 -10.99 -9.65
C SER A 285 7.35 -12.07 -9.74
N ASN A 286 7.81 -12.40 -10.94
CA ASN A 286 8.84 -13.41 -11.19
C ASN A 286 9.93 -12.90 -12.17
N SER A 287 10.07 -11.59 -12.29
CA SER A 287 11.14 -10.98 -13.08
C SER A 287 12.50 -11.11 -12.38
N SER A 288 13.58 -11.17 -13.17
CA SER A 288 14.90 -10.95 -12.60
C SER A 288 15.01 -9.49 -12.15
N VAL A 289 15.69 -9.23 -11.03
CA VAL A 289 15.93 -7.87 -10.54
C VAL A 289 17.42 -7.59 -10.39
N SER A 290 17.82 -6.36 -10.62
CA SER A 290 19.16 -5.84 -10.34
C SER A 290 19.03 -4.53 -9.57
N PHE A 291 19.55 -4.51 -8.35
CA PHE A 291 19.61 -3.29 -7.53
C PHE A 291 20.93 -2.59 -7.77
N PHE A 292 20.86 -1.28 -8.04
CA PHE A 292 22.00 -0.41 -8.26
C PHE A 292 21.98 0.73 -7.24
N ASN A 293 22.98 1.59 -7.26
CA ASN A 293 22.95 2.79 -6.44
C ASN A 293 21.88 3.78 -6.95
N GLY A 294 20.74 3.85 -6.25
CA GLY A 294 19.69 4.84 -6.52
C GLY A 294 18.62 4.40 -7.51
N TRP A 295 18.70 3.19 -8.05
CA TRP A 295 17.69 2.65 -8.97
C TRP A 295 17.68 1.12 -8.98
N ALA A 296 16.59 0.56 -9.52
CA ALA A 296 16.40 -0.88 -9.71
C ALA A 296 15.99 -1.19 -11.14
N GLU A 297 16.46 -2.31 -11.68
CA GLU A 297 16.08 -2.82 -13.00
C GLU A 297 15.43 -4.19 -12.87
N TYR A 298 14.27 -4.38 -13.49
CA TYR A 298 13.59 -5.65 -13.60
C TYR A 298 13.56 -6.08 -15.06
N ARG A 299 13.91 -7.34 -15.33
CA ARG A 299 13.92 -7.90 -16.69
C ARG A 299 13.18 -9.22 -16.74
N SER A 300 12.29 -9.33 -17.71
CA SER A 300 11.45 -10.51 -17.89
C SER A 300 11.04 -10.71 -19.34
N THR A 301 10.50 -11.89 -19.61
CA THR A 301 9.89 -12.26 -20.89
C THR A 301 8.53 -12.89 -20.64
N ALA A 302 7.55 -12.56 -21.47
CA ALA A 302 6.26 -13.26 -21.50
C ALA A 302 5.57 -12.99 -22.82
N CYS A 303 4.78 -13.94 -23.31
CA CYS A 303 3.88 -13.70 -24.44
C CYS A 303 4.56 -13.13 -25.70
N GLY A 304 5.75 -13.64 -26.03
CA GLY A 304 6.53 -13.16 -27.18
C GLY A 304 7.05 -11.73 -27.04
N ALA A 305 7.09 -11.16 -25.83
CA ALA A 305 7.62 -9.84 -25.55
C ALA A 305 8.72 -9.87 -24.48
N ASP A 306 9.70 -8.99 -24.67
CA ASP A 306 10.73 -8.68 -23.69
C ASP A 306 10.37 -7.40 -22.95
N PHE A 307 10.48 -7.43 -21.62
CA PHE A 307 10.21 -6.29 -20.76
C PHE A 307 11.45 -5.89 -19.97
N THR A 308 11.69 -4.58 -19.88
CA THR A 308 12.64 -3.97 -18.96
C THR A 308 11.94 -2.86 -18.20
N VAL A 309 11.94 -2.93 -16.87
CA VAL A 309 11.35 -1.93 -15.98
C VAL A 309 12.45 -1.32 -15.13
N LYS A 310 12.65 -0.01 -15.20
CA LYS A 310 13.59 0.71 -14.34
C LYS A 310 12.82 1.58 -13.36
N ILE A 311 13.12 1.48 -12.07
CA ILE A 311 12.48 2.25 -10.99
C ILE A 311 13.53 3.08 -10.26
N PHE A 312 13.28 4.38 -10.11
CA PHE A 312 14.18 5.29 -9.42
C PHE A 312 13.44 6.47 -8.78
N VAL A 313 14.12 7.16 -7.86
CA VAL A 313 13.66 8.41 -7.25
C VAL A 313 14.74 9.47 -7.54
N PRO A 314 14.50 10.44 -8.43
CA PRO A 314 15.50 11.46 -8.77
C PRO A 314 15.86 12.31 -7.55
N GLU A 315 17.07 12.86 -7.48
CA GLU A 315 17.53 13.60 -6.29
C GLU A 315 16.70 14.86 -5.99
N SER A 316 16.23 15.56 -7.03
CA SER A 316 15.52 16.84 -6.92
C SER A 316 14.02 16.77 -7.20
N ILE A 317 13.47 15.58 -7.45
CA ILE A 317 12.07 15.43 -7.87
C ILE A 317 11.30 14.64 -6.82
N SER A 318 10.19 15.19 -6.35
CA SER A 318 9.33 14.55 -5.33
C SER A 318 8.43 13.46 -5.94
N ALA A 319 9.05 12.50 -6.64
CA ALA A 319 8.34 11.41 -7.28
C ALA A 319 9.22 10.16 -7.49
N LYS A 320 8.53 9.02 -7.52
CA LYS A 320 9.04 7.77 -8.08
C LYS A 320 8.73 7.74 -9.58
N ILE A 321 9.73 7.37 -10.36
CA ILE A 321 9.63 7.24 -11.82
C ILE A 321 9.84 5.77 -12.18
N ILE A 322 8.97 5.27 -13.08
CA ILE A 322 8.99 3.89 -13.58
C ILE A 322 9.09 3.96 -15.10
N VAL A 323 10.24 3.61 -15.66
CA VAL A 323 10.46 3.52 -17.11
C VAL A 323 10.24 2.09 -17.55
N VAL A 324 9.35 1.87 -18.52
CA VAL A 324 9.04 0.54 -19.05
C VAL A 324 9.39 0.50 -20.54
N SER A 325 10.37 -0.33 -20.88
CA SER A 325 10.75 -0.65 -22.25
C SER A 325 10.18 -2.02 -22.63
N VAL A 326 9.50 -2.09 -23.77
CA VAL A 326 8.89 -3.30 -24.32
C VAL A 326 9.38 -3.52 -25.74
N VAL A 327 9.88 -4.72 -26.03
CA VAL A 327 10.09 -5.21 -27.40
C VAL A 327 9.04 -6.29 -27.64
N ASN A 328 7.99 -5.95 -28.39
CA ASN A 328 6.82 -6.81 -28.55
C ASN A 328 6.85 -7.56 -29.88
N GLY A 329 7.18 -8.85 -29.87
CA GLY A 329 7.04 -9.73 -31.03
C GLY A 329 5.66 -10.39 -31.16
N GLY A 330 4.76 -10.19 -30.19
CA GLY A 330 3.45 -10.84 -30.11
C GLY A 330 2.28 -9.91 -30.45
N ALA A 331 1.09 -10.23 -29.95
CA ALA A 331 -0.11 -9.41 -30.10
C ALA A 331 0.02 -8.06 -29.36
N GLU A 332 -0.89 -7.12 -29.63
CA GLU A 332 -0.95 -5.83 -28.92
C GLU A 332 -1.07 -6.06 -27.40
N LYS A 333 -0.30 -5.28 -26.64
CA LYS A 333 -0.27 -5.33 -25.17
C LYS A 333 -0.60 -3.97 -24.60
N THR A 334 -1.43 -3.95 -23.55
CA THR A 334 -1.62 -2.75 -22.73
C THR A 334 -0.87 -2.93 -21.42
N VAL A 335 0.08 -2.04 -21.12
CA VAL A 335 0.79 -2.00 -19.83
C VAL A 335 0.06 -1.04 -18.91
N ASP A 336 -0.32 -1.51 -17.73
CA ASP A 336 -0.98 -0.73 -16.67
C ASP A 336 -0.07 -0.67 -15.43
N TYR A 337 0.08 0.52 -14.84
CA TYR A 337 0.55 0.72 -13.49
C TYR A 337 -0.63 1.17 -12.62
N SER A 338 -1.03 0.31 -11.68
CA SER A 338 -2.16 0.53 -10.77
C SER A 338 -1.67 0.75 -9.35
N VAL A 339 -2.33 1.66 -8.64
CA VAL A 339 -1.95 2.08 -7.28
C VAL A 339 -3.17 2.16 -6.37
N ASP A 340 -3.01 1.62 -5.16
CA ASP A 340 -3.91 1.83 -4.04
C ASP A 340 -3.39 3.01 -3.21
N ILE A 341 -4.01 4.17 -3.35
CA ILE A 341 -3.60 5.39 -2.63
C ILE A 341 -4.26 5.46 -1.25
N ILE A 342 -3.46 5.75 -0.22
CA ILE A 342 -3.93 5.98 1.16
C ILE A 342 -3.68 7.42 1.64
N MET A 343 -2.48 7.98 1.40
CA MET A 343 -2.09 9.33 1.84
C MET A 343 -2.38 9.59 3.33
N ASN A 344 -1.94 8.68 4.21
CA ASN A 344 -2.18 8.80 5.64
C ASN A 344 -1.09 8.07 6.46
N SER A 345 -1.15 8.21 7.78
CA SER A 345 -0.29 7.46 8.72
C SER A 345 -0.74 6.01 8.88
N SER A 346 -2.05 5.78 8.84
CA SER A 346 -2.66 4.45 8.87
C SER A 346 -2.76 3.86 7.47
N GLU A 347 -2.74 2.53 7.38
CA GLU A 347 -2.96 1.78 6.12
C GLU A 347 -4.44 1.77 5.68
N LYS A 348 -5.28 2.55 6.35
CA LYS A 348 -6.71 2.67 6.05
C LYS A 348 -6.90 3.24 4.65
N ARG A 349 -7.74 2.57 3.87
CA ARG A 349 -8.03 2.91 2.46
C ARG A 349 -9.13 3.97 2.30
N GLY A 350 -9.42 4.73 3.35
CA GLY A 350 -10.54 5.66 3.44
C GLY A 350 -10.15 7.11 3.12
N GLY A 351 -11.09 7.85 2.51
CA GLY A 351 -11.03 9.31 2.47
C GLY A 351 -10.39 9.95 1.24
N VAL A 352 -9.66 9.19 0.42
CA VAL A 352 -8.97 9.73 -0.76
C VAL A 352 -9.95 10.16 -1.86
N ILE A 353 -9.92 11.44 -2.19
CA ILE A 353 -10.62 12.06 -3.32
C ILE A 353 -9.72 11.94 -4.56
N ARG A 354 -10.33 11.69 -5.72
CA ARG A 354 -9.64 11.48 -6.99
C ARG A 354 -10.17 12.46 -8.03
N GLU A 355 -9.26 13.10 -8.74
CA GLU A 355 -9.56 13.89 -9.93
C GLU A 355 -8.78 13.31 -11.10
N ILE A 356 -9.48 12.94 -12.17
CA ILE A 356 -8.90 12.22 -13.31
C ILE A 356 -8.89 13.16 -14.51
N THR A 357 -7.70 13.37 -15.06
CA THR A 357 -7.49 13.98 -16.38
C THR A 357 -7.11 12.88 -17.38
N PRO A 358 -6.90 13.19 -18.68
CA PRO A 358 -6.46 12.19 -19.65
C PRO A 358 -5.10 11.56 -19.37
N LYS A 359 -4.16 12.31 -18.75
CA LYS A 359 -2.76 11.89 -18.53
C LYS A 359 -2.34 11.77 -17.06
N THR A 360 -3.10 12.36 -16.14
CA THR A 360 -2.78 12.38 -14.71
C THR A 360 -4.02 12.16 -13.85
N VAL A 361 -3.88 11.37 -12.79
CA VAL A 361 -4.84 11.28 -11.68
C VAL A 361 -4.25 12.02 -10.48
N TYR A 362 -5.00 12.96 -9.92
CA TYR A 362 -4.64 13.64 -8.67
C TYR A 362 -5.42 13.05 -7.51
N PHE A 363 -4.74 12.89 -6.38
CA PHE A 363 -5.25 12.32 -5.15
C PHE A 363 -5.07 13.32 -4.02
N THR A 364 -6.13 13.58 -3.27
CA THR A 364 -6.09 14.37 -2.04
C THR A 364 -6.78 13.59 -0.93
N ASN A 365 -6.34 13.76 0.31
CA ASN A 365 -6.98 13.13 1.46
C ASN A 365 -7.34 14.17 2.52
N PRO A 366 -8.59 14.68 2.54
CA PRO A 366 -9.01 15.68 3.52
C PRO A 366 -9.01 15.16 4.96
N TYR A 367 -8.92 13.83 5.16
CA TYR A 367 -8.83 13.21 6.49
C TYR A 367 -7.39 13.08 6.99
N ASN A 368 -6.38 13.43 6.19
CA ASN A 368 -5.00 13.50 6.66
C ASN A 368 -4.80 14.77 7.48
N SER A 369 -4.87 14.66 8.81
CA SER A 369 -4.72 15.79 9.72
C SER A 369 -3.29 16.35 9.79
N ILE A 370 -2.29 15.58 9.34
CA ILE A 370 -0.88 15.99 9.37
C ILE A 370 -0.51 16.78 8.12
N PHE A 371 -1.00 16.36 6.96
CA PHE A 371 -0.73 16.98 5.66
C PHE A 371 -2.03 17.20 4.86
N PRO A 372 -2.98 18.01 5.36
CA PRO A 372 -4.34 18.11 4.81
C PRO A 372 -4.40 18.66 3.38
N GLU A 373 -3.45 19.52 3.01
CA GLU A 373 -3.38 20.09 1.65
C GLU A 373 -2.61 19.20 0.67
N GLY A 374 -1.90 18.16 1.16
CA GLY A 374 -1.04 17.32 0.35
C GLY A 374 -1.76 16.69 -0.84
N CYS A 375 -1.07 16.65 -1.98
CA CYS A 375 -1.59 16.05 -3.20
C CYS A 375 -0.60 15.05 -3.79
N SER A 376 -1.02 13.78 -3.90
CA SER A 376 -0.30 12.79 -4.70
C SER A 376 -0.84 12.81 -6.12
N PHE A 377 -0.03 12.38 -7.09
CA PHE A 377 -0.47 12.23 -8.46
C PHE A 377 0.14 10.98 -9.11
N LEU A 378 -0.60 10.42 -10.07
CA LEU A 378 -0.18 9.34 -10.93
C LEU A 378 -0.29 9.78 -12.39
N SER A 379 0.82 9.80 -13.12
CA SER A 379 0.86 10.19 -14.53
C SER A 379 1.30 9.06 -15.46
N GLY A 380 0.79 9.08 -16.70
CA GLY A 380 1.20 8.21 -17.81
C GLY A 380 0.56 8.66 -19.13
N GLU A 381 0.61 7.83 -20.18
CA GLU A 381 0.01 8.19 -21.49
C GLU A 381 -1.51 8.28 -21.43
N LYS A 382 -2.13 7.38 -20.68
CA LYS A 382 -3.57 7.35 -20.43
C LYS A 382 -3.83 7.07 -18.96
N THR A 383 -4.77 7.76 -18.34
CA THR A 383 -5.14 7.54 -16.94
C THR A 383 -6.59 7.10 -16.75
N GLY A 384 -6.82 6.39 -15.65
CA GLY A 384 -8.13 5.92 -15.21
C GLY A 384 -8.21 5.85 -13.69
N GLU A 385 -9.23 5.18 -13.17
CA GLU A 385 -9.43 5.08 -11.71
C GLU A 385 -8.26 4.33 -11.04
N GLY A 386 -7.34 5.08 -10.42
CA GLY A 386 -6.19 4.53 -9.69
C GLY A 386 -5.15 3.83 -10.58
N ARG A 387 -5.11 4.17 -11.88
CA ARG A 387 -4.17 3.55 -12.82
C ARG A 387 -3.73 4.49 -13.93
N ALA A 388 -2.54 4.23 -14.46
CA ALA A 388 -2.01 4.80 -15.68
C ALA A 388 -1.62 3.68 -16.64
N SER A 389 -1.73 3.90 -17.95
CA SER A 389 -1.43 2.88 -18.95
C SER A 389 -0.88 3.44 -20.25
N PHE A 390 -0.27 2.55 -21.04
CA PHE A 390 0.08 2.77 -22.44
C PHE A 390 -0.06 1.46 -23.24
N SER A 391 -0.32 1.57 -24.55
CA SER A 391 -0.38 0.43 -25.46
C SER A 391 0.94 0.27 -26.24
N VAL A 392 1.26 -0.98 -26.58
CA VAL A 392 2.36 -1.40 -27.45
C VAL A 392 1.79 -2.32 -28.53
N GLY A 393 1.85 -1.90 -29.78
CA GLY A 393 1.39 -2.66 -30.94
C GLY A 393 2.21 -3.91 -31.22
N ALA A 394 1.69 -4.77 -32.10
CA ALA A 394 2.40 -5.96 -32.56
C ALA A 394 3.65 -5.58 -33.37
N GLY A 395 4.79 -6.19 -33.08
CA GLY A 395 6.09 -5.87 -33.71
C GLY A 395 6.72 -4.56 -33.22
N GLU A 396 6.08 -3.83 -32.30
CA GLU A 396 6.56 -2.53 -31.84
C GLU A 396 7.64 -2.66 -30.76
N LYS A 397 8.66 -1.80 -30.85
CA LYS A 397 9.55 -1.49 -29.72
C LYS A 397 9.16 -0.12 -29.17
N LYS A 398 8.67 -0.10 -27.93
CA LYS A 398 8.21 1.12 -27.27
C LYS A 398 8.84 1.27 -25.89
N THR A 399 9.19 2.51 -25.54
CA THR A 399 9.54 2.86 -24.16
C THR A 399 8.62 3.98 -23.70
N SER A 400 8.02 3.80 -22.54
CA SER A 400 7.16 4.79 -21.89
C SER A 400 7.47 4.85 -20.40
N PHE A 401 6.83 5.75 -19.68
CA PHE A 401 7.06 5.91 -18.25
C PHE A 401 5.79 6.25 -17.47
N PHE A 402 5.83 5.91 -16.18
CA PHE A 402 4.85 6.33 -15.20
C PHE A 402 5.51 7.15 -14.11
N VAL A 403 4.75 8.06 -13.51
CA VAL A 403 5.21 8.88 -12.39
C VAL A 403 4.21 8.77 -11.25
N LEU A 404 4.67 8.35 -10.08
CA LEU A 404 3.92 8.47 -8.82
C LEU A 404 4.61 9.52 -7.95
N GLY A 405 3.99 10.68 -7.83
CA GLY A 405 4.56 11.82 -7.11
C GLY A 405 3.70 12.32 -5.96
N TYR A 406 4.27 13.24 -5.19
CA TYR A 406 3.57 13.94 -4.12
C TYR A 406 4.12 15.34 -3.93
N GLU A 407 3.21 16.29 -3.77
CA GLU A 407 3.51 17.69 -3.51
C GLU A 407 2.66 18.26 -2.38
N LYS A 408 3.11 19.40 -1.85
CA LYS A 408 2.46 20.07 -0.71
C LYS A 408 1.00 20.46 -0.96
N ASN A 409 0.63 20.67 -2.22
CA ASN A 409 -0.74 20.93 -2.65
C ASN A 409 -0.96 20.57 -4.12
N LYS A 410 -2.23 20.62 -4.56
CA LYS A 410 -2.64 20.26 -5.91
C LYS A 410 -1.97 21.11 -6.99
N ALA A 411 -1.88 22.43 -6.81
CA ALA A 411 -1.25 23.31 -7.79
C ALA A 411 0.25 22.98 -8.00
N CYS A 412 0.96 22.62 -6.92
CA CYS A 412 2.34 22.14 -7.02
C CYS A 412 2.42 20.77 -7.71
N ALA A 413 1.48 19.85 -7.42
CA ALA A 413 1.40 18.55 -8.09
C ALA A 413 1.14 18.69 -9.59
N GLU A 414 0.25 19.61 -9.99
CA GLU A 414 -0.05 19.93 -11.39
C GLU A 414 1.18 20.50 -12.12
N SER A 415 1.88 21.44 -11.49
CA SER A 415 3.11 22.01 -12.02
C SER A 415 4.21 20.96 -12.19
N LEU A 416 4.41 20.09 -11.19
CA LEU A 416 5.40 19.03 -11.28
C LEU A 416 5.02 18.01 -12.37
N ALA A 417 3.77 17.54 -12.40
CA ALA A 417 3.30 16.60 -13.41
C ALA A 417 3.44 17.16 -14.85
N ALA A 418 3.20 18.46 -15.03
CA ALA A 418 3.35 19.13 -16.33
C ALA A 418 4.81 19.30 -16.76
N SER A 419 5.75 19.39 -15.80
CA SER A 419 7.18 19.54 -16.08
C SER A 419 7.89 18.24 -16.48
N LEU A 420 7.24 17.09 -16.28
CA LEU A 420 7.86 15.78 -16.51
C LEU A 420 7.52 15.25 -17.90
N ASP A 421 8.51 15.27 -18.79
CA ASP A 421 8.47 14.64 -20.09
C ASP A 421 9.52 13.52 -20.22
N ILE A 422 9.52 12.85 -21.37
CA ILE A 422 10.43 11.74 -21.63
C ILE A 422 11.91 12.17 -21.56
N TYR A 423 12.25 13.38 -22.02
CA TYR A 423 13.61 13.91 -22.00
C TYR A 423 14.10 14.18 -20.58
N THR A 424 13.24 14.76 -19.75
CA THR A 424 13.52 15.02 -18.33
C THR A 424 13.73 13.70 -17.59
N VAL A 425 12.85 12.72 -17.81
CA VAL A 425 12.96 11.38 -17.21
C VAL A 425 14.28 10.70 -17.59
N TYR A 426 14.65 10.71 -18.88
CA TYR A 426 15.91 10.12 -19.32
C TYR A 426 17.12 10.88 -18.79
N GLY A 427 17.08 12.21 -18.74
CA GLY A 427 18.16 13.01 -18.18
C GLY A 427 18.40 12.71 -16.70
N GLU A 428 17.34 12.52 -15.91
CA GLU A 428 17.46 12.11 -14.51
C GLU A 428 17.96 10.66 -14.35
N LEU A 429 17.51 9.76 -15.22
CA LEU A 429 18.01 8.38 -15.23
C LEU A 429 19.49 8.32 -15.60
N GLU A 430 19.93 9.10 -16.59
CA GLU A 430 21.33 9.14 -17.00
C GLU A 430 22.23 9.68 -15.87
N LYS A 431 21.80 10.75 -15.18
CA LYS A 431 22.51 11.28 -14.00
C LYS A 431 22.70 10.21 -12.91
N ILE A 432 21.64 9.45 -12.60
CA ILE A 432 21.71 8.42 -11.55
C ILE A 432 22.57 7.23 -11.99
N GLU A 433 22.46 6.80 -13.25
CA GLU A 433 23.26 5.71 -13.83
C GLU A 433 24.75 6.07 -13.96
N GLN A 434 25.08 7.34 -14.13
CA GLN A 434 26.45 7.85 -14.18
C GLN A 434 27.03 8.17 -12.80
N THR A 435 26.21 8.17 -11.74
CA THR A 435 26.70 8.42 -10.39
C THR A 435 27.72 7.36 -9.99
N ARG A 436 28.90 7.80 -9.53
CA ARG A 436 29.97 6.92 -9.06
C ARG A 436 30.28 7.21 -7.59
N PRO A 437 30.67 6.20 -6.81
CA PRO A 437 31.13 6.44 -5.45
C PRO A 437 32.38 7.33 -5.48
N CYS A 438 32.40 8.33 -4.61
CA CYS A 438 33.54 9.25 -4.47
C CYS A 438 34.79 8.52 -3.96
N ILE A 439 34.60 7.58 -3.03
CA ILE A 439 35.66 6.75 -2.47
C ILE A 439 35.44 5.32 -2.95
N LYS A 440 36.49 4.72 -3.51
CA LYS A 440 36.50 3.30 -3.87
C LYS A 440 37.62 2.59 -3.11
N ILE A 441 37.33 1.36 -2.70
CA ILE A 441 38.34 0.44 -2.19
C ILE A 441 38.73 -0.57 -3.26
N ARG A 442 39.97 -1.03 -3.18
CA ARG A 442 40.48 -2.17 -3.92
C ARG A 442 41.23 -3.07 -2.95
N THR A 443 40.76 -4.29 -2.80
CA THR A 443 41.31 -5.26 -1.85
C THR A 443 41.52 -6.62 -2.55
N PRO A 444 42.22 -7.57 -1.91
CA PRO A 444 42.26 -8.95 -2.41
C PRO A 444 40.89 -9.65 -2.39
N ASN A 445 39.85 -9.09 -1.75
CA ASN A 445 38.51 -9.66 -1.70
C ASN A 445 37.54 -8.84 -2.57
N GLU A 446 37.30 -9.34 -3.79
CA GLU A 446 36.40 -8.69 -4.76
C GLU A 446 34.97 -8.49 -4.22
N SER A 447 34.44 -9.39 -3.37
CA SER A 447 33.11 -9.21 -2.77
C SER A 447 33.05 -7.99 -1.87
N LEU A 448 34.12 -7.74 -1.12
CA LEU A 448 34.20 -6.57 -0.25
C LEU A 448 34.24 -5.29 -1.09
N ASP A 449 35.04 -5.29 -2.16
CA ASP A 449 35.12 -4.18 -3.10
C ASP A 449 33.77 -3.90 -3.75
N LEU A 450 33.08 -4.94 -4.25
CA LEU A 450 31.77 -4.82 -4.88
C LEU A 450 30.72 -4.32 -3.90
N PHE A 451 30.73 -4.77 -2.65
CA PHE A 451 29.79 -4.33 -1.62
C PHE A 451 30.00 -2.86 -1.23
N TYR A 452 31.24 -2.48 -0.92
CA TYR A 452 31.58 -1.12 -0.49
C TYR A 452 31.36 -0.10 -1.62
N ASN A 453 31.83 -0.43 -2.83
CA ASN A 453 31.82 0.50 -3.96
C ASN A 453 30.43 0.69 -4.59
N THR A 454 29.38 0.01 -4.10
CA THR A 454 28.03 0.11 -4.67
C THR A 454 26.97 0.48 -3.63
N PHE A 455 26.83 -0.27 -2.53
CA PHE A 455 25.67 -0.18 -1.64
C PHE A 455 25.93 0.54 -0.33
N LEU A 456 27.10 0.35 0.28
CA LEU A 456 27.24 0.63 1.71
C LEU A 456 26.94 2.10 2.07
N LEU A 457 27.48 3.04 1.29
CA LEU A 457 27.28 4.46 1.51
C LEU A 457 25.86 4.93 1.16
N SER A 458 25.31 4.43 0.05
CA SER A 458 23.98 4.81 -0.42
C SER A 458 22.87 4.23 0.47
N GLN A 459 23.09 3.06 1.06
CA GLN A 459 22.17 2.46 2.03
C GLN A 459 22.02 3.33 3.28
N ILE A 460 23.11 3.94 3.77
CA ILE A 460 23.05 4.88 4.91
C ILE A 460 22.21 6.09 4.50
N VAL A 461 22.53 6.72 3.37
CA VAL A 461 21.84 7.94 2.92
C VAL A 461 20.36 7.67 2.64
N ASN A 462 20.04 6.67 1.82
CA ASN A 462 18.67 6.39 1.38
C ASN A 462 17.83 5.80 2.51
N SER A 463 18.30 4.74 3.18
CA SER A 463 17.48 4.03 4.18
C SER A 463 17.43 4.74 5.53
N ARG A 464 18.58 5.24 6.01
CA ARG A 464 18.70 5.78 7.39
C ARG A 464 18.43 7.27 7.45
N ILE A 465 18.94 8.04 6.49
CA ILE A 465 18.82 9.51 6.53
C ILE A 465 17.54 9.99 5.85
N TYR A 466 17.26 9.57 4.61
CA TYR A 466 16.12 10.07 3.84
C TYR A 466 14.83 9.32 4.10
N ALA A 467 14.80 8.00 3.93
CA ALA A 467 13.60 7.19 4.09
C ALA A 467 13.21 6.99 5.56
N ARG A 468 14.22 6.78 6.43
CA ARG A 468 14.04 6.33 7.81
C ARG A 468 13.14 5.09 7.85
N SER A 469 13.41 4.17 6.93
CA SER A 469 12.52 3.06 6.58
C SER A 469 13.28 1.89 5.95
N GLY A 470 12.66 0.72 5.99
CA GLY A 470 13.04 -0.51 5.31
C GLY A 470 11.81 -1.42 5.18
N PHE A 471 11.97 -2.57 4.53
CA PHE A 471 10.82 -3.45 4.26
C PHE A 471 10.09 -3.92 5.52
N TYR A 472 10.81 -4.32 6.57
CA TYR A 472 10.21 -4.78 7.83
C TYR A 472 10.02 -3.67 8.87
N GLN A 473 10.41 -2.42 8.57
CA GLN A 473 10.37 -1.34 9.54
C GLN A 473 10.08 0.00 8.86
N CYS A 474 8.88 0.53 9.09
CA CYS A 474 8.46 1.82 8.56
C CYS A 474 8.31 2.86 9.70
N GLY A 475 9.42 3.51 10.07
CA GLY A 475 9.51 4.34 11.27
C GLY A 475 9.30 5.83 11.03
N GLY A 476 10.03 6.42 10.08
CA GLY A 476 9.88 7.82 9.66
C GLY A 476 10.39 8.88 10.65
N ALA A 477 10.64 8.53 11.91
CA ALA A 477 11.20 9.42 12.93
C ALA A 477 12.71 9.63 12.73
N PHE A 478 13.19 10.83 13.07
CA PHE A 478 14.61 11.09 13.27
C PHE A 478 15.02 10.58 14.65
N GLY A 479 16.21 9.99 14.75
CA GLY A 479 16.81 9.54 16.00
C GLY A 479 18.02 10.41 16.31
N PHE A 480 18.12 10.93 17.54
CA PHE A 480 19.17 11.88 17.90
C PHE A 480 20.56 11.27 17.77
N ARG A 481 20.82 10.20 18.53
CA ARG A 481 22.12 9.51 18.53
C ARG A 481 22.32 8.72 17.25
N ASP A 482 21.36 7.86 16.90
CA ASP A 482 21.55 6.85 15.85
C ASP A 482 21.87 7.49 14.50
N GLN A 483 21.20 8.59 14.12
CA GLN A 483 21.48 9.24 12.84
C GLN A 483 22.74 10.12 12.87
N LEU A 484 23.15 10.63 14.03
CA LEU A 484 24.47 11.27 14.14
C LEU A 484 25.58 10.23 13.95
N GLN A 485 25.44 9.03 14.52
CA GLN A 485 26.37 7.92 14.29
C GLN A 485 26.38 7.48 12.82
N ASP A 486 25.20 7.32 12.20
CA ASP A 486 25.08 7.02 10.77
C ASP A 486 25.82 8.08 9.91
N CYS A 487 25.76 9.35 10.29
CA CYS A 487 26.41 10.44 9.56
C CYS A 487 27.95 10.45 9.65
N ILE A 488 28.54 9.84 10.69
CA ILE A 488 30.00 9.74 10.81
C ILE A 488 30.56 8.92 9.65
N CYS A 489 29.90 7.81 9.32
CA CYS A 489 30.29 6.89 8.24
C CYS A 489 30.31 7.55 6.85
N ILE A 490 29.53 8.62 6.66
CA ILE A 490 29.41 9.35 5.39
C ILE A 490 30.07 10.72 5.41
N SER A 491 30.75 11.10 6.49
CA SER A 491 31.28 12.45 6.71
C SER A 491 32.24 12.92 5.61
N SER A 492 33.13 12.05 5.14
CA SER A 492 34.11 12.36 4.10
C SER A 492 33.50 12.45 2.70
N VAL A 493 32.31 11.86 2.47
CA VAL A 493 31.66 11.79 1.15
C VAL A 493 30.50 12.78 1.03
N PHE A 494 29.75 12.97 2.12
CA PHE A 494 28.56 13.82 2.18
C PHE A 494 28.65 14.85 3.33
N PRO A 495 29.67 15.72 3.35
CA PRO A 495 29.90 16.66 4.46
C PRO A 495 28.73 17.66 4.64
N ARG A 496 28.04 18.02 3.55
CA ARG A 496 26.84 18.87 3.62
C ARG A 496 25.68 18.17 4.33
N LEU A 497 25.52 16.86 4.15
CA LEU A 497 24.48 16.09 4.83
C LEU A 497 24.78 15.94 6.32
N LEU A 498 26.05 15.68 6.68
CA LEU A 498 26.51 15.69 8.06
C LEU A 498 26.22 17.04 8.73
N LYS A 499 26.60 18.16 8.10
CA LYS A 499 26.33 19.50 8.64
C LYS A 499 24.83 19.71 8.90
N ARG A 500 23.97 19.32 7.95
CA ARG A 500 22.51 19.41 8.10
C ARG A 500 22.02 18.58 9.30
N GLN A 501 22.58 17.40 9.52
CA GLN A 501 22.17 16.54 10.63
C GLN A 501 22.66 17.04 11.99
N ILE A 502 23.87 17.57 12.08
CA ILE A 502 24.35 18.25 13.29
C ILE A 502 23.43 19.42 13.66
N ILE A 503 23.12 20.28 12.70
CA ILE A 503 22.21 21.43 12.92
C ILE A 503 20.82 20.95 13.32
N ARG A 504 20.31 19.89 12.66
CA ARG A 504 19.00 19.33 13.00
C ARG A 504 18.97 18.80 14.43
N SER A 505 19.92 17.96 14.84
CA SER A 505 19.98 17.43 16.20
C SER A 505 20.23 18.53 17.24
N ALA A 506 21.10 19.50 16.97
CA ALA A 506 21.31 20.66 17.86
C ALA A 506 20.01 21.45 18.10
N SER A 507 19.16 21.60 17.08
CA SER A 507 17.84 22.25 17.19
C SER A 507 16.80 21.46 18.01
N ARG A 508 17.20 20.31 18.57
CA ARG A 508 16.37 19.39 19.36
C ARG A 508 16.96 19.14 20.76
N GLN A 509 17.92 19.97 21.17
CA GLN A 509 18.40 20.05 22.54
C GLN A 509 17.63 21.14 23.30
N PHE A 510 17.44 20.93 24.60
CA PHE A 510 16.81 21.88 25.49
C PHE A 510 17.85 22.57 26.39
N ILE A 511 17.48 23.68 27.02
CA ILE A 511 18.38 24.49 27.85
C ILE A 511 18.94 23.67 29.02
N GLU A 512 18.14 22.74 29.54
CA GLU A 512 18.51 21.85 30.65
C GLU A 512 19.53 20.76 30.25
N GLY A 513 19.90 20.68 28.96
CA GLY A 513 20.92 19.76 28.43
C GLY A 513 20.37 18.40 27.99
N ASP A 514 19.08 18.14 28.16
CA ASP A 514 18.40 16.98 27.64
C ASP A 514 17.91 17.19 26.19
N VAL A 515 17.44 16.12 25.54
CA VAL A 515 17.20 16.12 24.09
C VAL A 515 15.92 15.39 23.72
N PHE A 516 15.38 15.64 22.52
CA PHE A 516 14.50 14.65 21.91
C PHE A 516 15.30 13.39 21.56
N HIS A 517 15.00 12.25 22.19
CA HIS A 517 15.58 10.95 21.86
C HIS A 517 15.31 10.54 20.41
N TRP A 518 14.06 10.74 19.99
CA TRP A 518 13.60 10.65 18.62
C TRP A 518 12.47 11.66 18.41
N TRP A 519 12.26 12.11 17.17
CA TRP A 519 11.16 13.02 16.83
C TRP A 519 10.69 12.88 15.38
N HIS A 520 9.45 13.29 15.12
CA HIS A 520 8.95 13.61 13.80
C HIS A 520 8.93 15.12 13.60
N ASP A 521 9.38 15.60 12.45
CA ASP A 521 9.19 16.99 12.02
C ASP A 521 7.79 17.13 11.40
N LEU A 522 6.84 17.69 12.16
CA LEU A 522 5.46 17.93 11.71
C LEU A 522 5.25 19.41 11.36
N PRO A 523 4.24 19.75 10.54
CA PRO A 523 3.88 21.15 10.28
C PRO A 523 3.53 21.94 11.54
N SER A 524 2.99 21.28 12.57
CA SER A 524 2.67 21.88 13.87
C SER A 524 3.86 21.98 14.83
N GLY A 525 5.05 21.58 14.40
CA GLY A 525 6.27 21.53 15.22
C GLY A 525 6.76 20.10 15.49
N PRO A 526 7.97 19.94 16.04
CA PRO A 526 8.52 18.63 16.33
C PRO A 526 7.74 17.92 17.45
N LYS A 527 7.47 16.63 17.27
CA LYS A 527 6.90 15.75 18.32
C LYS A 527 7.76 14.52 18.50
N GLY A 528 8.03 14.15 19.74
CA GLY A 528 8.96 13.08 20.06
C GLY A 528 9.07 12.80 21.56
N ALA A 529 9.92 11.83 21.91
CA ALA A 529 10.22 11.52 23.31
C ALA A 529 11.41 12.37 23.78
N ARG A 530 11.27 13.06 24.92
CA ARG A 530 12.36 13.83 25.57
C ARG A 530 13.06 12.96 26.62
N THR A 531 14.39 12.86 26.57
CA THR A 531 15.19 12.08 27.53
C THR A 531 16.46 12.84 27.90
N ARG A 532 16.97 12.60 29.11
CA ARG A 532 18.26 13.16 29.58
C ARG A 532 19.48 12.62 28.84
N PHE A 533 19.35 11.46 28.20
CA PHE A 533 20.40 10.79 27.45
C PHE A 533 19.80 10.11 26.22
N SER A 534 20.55 10.06 25.13
CA SER A 534 20.15 9.39 23.88
C SER A 534 21.16 8.34 23.45
#